data_AF-A0A1H6LM32-F1
#
_entry.id   AF-A0A1H6LM32-F1
#
_cell.length_a   1.000
_cell.length_b   1.000
_cell.length_c   1.000
_cell.angle_alpha   90.00
_cell.angle_beta   90.00
_cell.angle_gamma   90.00
#
_symmetry.space_group_name_H-M   'P 1'
#
loop_
_entity.id
_entity.type
_entity.pdbx_description
1 polymer ?
#
loop_
_entity_poly.entity_id
_entity_poly.type
_entity_poly.pdbx_seq_one_letter_code
_entity_poly.pdbx_strand_id
1 'polypeptide(L)'
;MTRNHSSASPTQPHRPSRAWRSLAAVLFSLLLAPTAAFADEPANHAAPAATAPSAAPVVTPIAADQAPAQNAAGAEGSEADAQPAEANSLGMSHDLSPWGMYQNADIVVKLVMIGLAIASIITWTIWIAKGFELLGAKRRLRGEIANLKKAITLKEASASAAKEGTLANLLVHDALEEMRLSANSREKEGIKERVSFRLERLVAACGRNMSSGTGVLATIGSTAPFVGLFGTVWGIMNSFIGIAKTQTTNLAVVAPGIAEALLATALGLVAAIPAVVIYNVFARSIAGYKAQVSDASAQVLLLVSRDLDHLPPERASQPQMVKVG
;
A
#
# COMPACT_ATOMS: atom_id res chain seq x y z
N MET A 1 58.46 5.27 6.05
CA MET A 1 57.56 4.10 5.98
C MET A 1 56.15 4.59 6.29
N THR A 2 55.42 4.97 5.24
CA THR A 2 54.10 5.61 5.28
C THR A 2 53.00 4.54 5.30
N ARG A 3 52.14 4.55 6.32
CA ARG A 3 50.87 3.79 6.32
C ARG A 3 49.72 4.79 6.21
N ASN A 4 49.06 4.78 5.06
CA ASN A 4 47.84 5.51 4.80
C ASN A 4 46.70 4.97 5.67
N HIS A 5 46.09 5.83 6.48
CA HIS A 5 44.77 5.58 7.06
C HIS A 5 43.72 5.74 5.96
N SER A 6 43.00 4.65 5.67
CA SER A 6 41.84 4.67 4.78
C SER A 6 40.67 5.33 5.49
N SER A 7 40.27 6.50 5.02
CA SER A 7 39.08 7.24 5.44
C SER A 7 37.83 6.42 5.11
N ALA A 8 37.10 5.96 6.13
CA ALA A 8 35.80 5.32 5.96
C ALA A 8 34.71 6.41 5.90
N SER A 9 34.17 6.66 4.71
CA SER A 9 33.01 7.53 4.50
C SER A 9 31.72 6.89 5.06
N PRO A 10 30.88 7.60 5.83
CA PRO A 10 29.67 7.03 6.42
C PRO A 10 28.47 7.26 5.50
N THR A 11 28.47 6.70 4.29
CA THR A 11 27.29 6.68 3.41
C THR A 11 27.33 5.50 2.44
N GLN A 12 27.34 4.26 2.96
CA GLN A 12 26.89 3.15 2.13
C GLN A 12 25.38 2.96 2.29
N PRO A 13 24.57 3.24 1.25
CA PRO A 13 23.16 2.91 1.28
C PRO A 13 23.02 1.38 1.36
N HIS A 14 22.22 0.92 2.31
CA HIS A 14 21.83 -0.48 2.45
C HIS A 14 21.38 -0.99 1.08
N ARG A 15 22.15 -1.92 0.49
CA ARG A 15 21.79 -2.52 -0.80
C ARG A 15 20.45 -3.24 -0.61
N PRO A 16 19.40 -2.90 -1.38
CA PRO A 16 18.12 -3.60 -1.27
C PRO A 16 18.32 -5.08 -1.62
N SER A 17 17.57 -5.95 -0.95
CA SER A 17 17.64 -7.40 -1.16
C SER A 17 17.50 -7.74 -2.65
N ARG A 18 18.15 -8.82 -3.12
CA ARG A 18 18.07 -9.23 -4.54
C ARG A 18 16.62 -9.34 -5.03
N ALA A 19 15.71 -9.77 -4.17
CA ALA A 19 14.27 -9.84 -4.43
C ALA A 19 13.65 -8.48 -4.77
N TRP A 20 14.05 -7.40 -4.10
CA TRP A 20 13.57 -6.05 -4.40
C TRP A 20 14.06 -5.54 -5.77
N ARG A 21 15.29 -5.90 -6.17
CA ARG A 21 15.81 -5.54 -7.51
C ARG A 21 15.07 -6.30 -8.61
N SER A 22 14.73 -7.57 -8.37
CA SER A 22 13.91 -8.38 -9.28
C SER A 22 12.49 -7.80 -9.40
N LEU A 23 11.86 -7.47 -8.28
CA LEU A 23 10.51 -6.91 -8.25
C LEU A 23 10.44 -5.52 -8.90
N ALA A 24 11.44 -4.67 -8.63
CA ALA A 24 11.55 -3.34 -9.24
C ALA A 24 11.84 -3.42 -10.74
N ALA A 25 12.64 -4.38 -11.20
CA ALA A 25 12.89 -4.59 -12.63
C ALA A 25 11.63 -5.07 -13.37
N VAL A 26 10.82 -5.93 -12.75
CA VAL A 26 9.54 -6.38 -13.33
C VAL A 26 8.52 -5.23 -13.37
N LEU A 27 8.39 -4.45 -12.29
CA LEU A 27 7.52 -3.27 -12.25
C LEU A 27 7.94 -2.19 -13.26
N PHE A 28 9.24 -1.94 -13.40
CA PHE A 28 9.76 -0.96 -14.36
C PHE A 28 9.60 -1.43 -15.81
N SER A 29 9.74 -2.74 -16.08
CA SER A 29 9.50 -3.32 -17.41
C SER A 29 8.03 -3.28 -17.83
N LEU A 30 7.09 -3.28 -16.86
CA LEU A 30 5.65 -3.14 -17.11
C LEU A 30 5.21 -1.69 -17.35
N LEU A 31 5.99 -0.70 -16.86
CA LEU A 31 5.71 0.73 -17.03
C LEU A 31 6.28 1.33 -18.33
N LEU A 32 7.22 0.65 -19.00
CA LEU A 32 7.87 1.14 -20.22
C LEU A 32 7.23 0.66 -21.54
N ALA A 33 6.05 0.03 -21.50
CA ALA A 33 5.31 -0.27 -22.70
C ALA A 33 4.85 1.04 -23.37
N PRO A 34 5.14 1.28 -24.66
CA PRO A 34 4.86 2.55 -25.30
C PRO A 34 3.35 2.75 -25.46
N THR A 35 2.77 3.66 -24.68
CA THR A 35 1.48 4.26 -25.01
C THR A 35 1.71 5.17 -26.22
N ALA A 36 1.28 4.72 -27.40
CA ALA A 36 1.23 5.54 -28.59
C ALA A 36 0.42 6.81 -28.28
N ALA A 37 1.08 7.96 -28.38
CA ALA A 37 0.49 9.27 -28.20
C ALA A 37 -0.40 9.59 -29.42
N PHE A 38 -1.69 9.84 -29.17
CA PHE A 38 -2.52 10.61 -30.08
C PHE A 38 -2.63 12.04 -29.53
N ALA A 39 -2.25 12.98 -30.39
CA ALA A 39 -2.13 14.40 -30.10
C ALA A 39 -3.49 15.11 -30.10
N ASP A 40 -3.51 16.23 -29.35
CA ASP A 40 -4.55 17.24 -29.22
C ASP A 40 -5.08 17.80 -30.56
N GLU A 41 -6.40 18.02 -30.62
CA GLU A 41 -7.03 18.99 -31.52
C GLU A 41 -7.92 19.93 -30.67
N PRO A 42 -7.79 21.28 -30.80
CA PRO A 42 -8.52 22.20 -29.95
C PRO A 42 -9.91 22.51 -30.55
N ALA A 43 -10.96 21.91 -29.99
CA ALA A 43 -12.34 22.29 -30.30
C ALA A 43 -12.81 23.45 -29.42
N ASN A 44 -12.91 24.62 -30.03
CA ASN A 44 -13.53 25.83 -29.51
C ASN A 44 -15.05 25.69 -29.58
N HIS A 45 -15.78 25.59 -28.45
CA HIS A 45 -17.22 25.79 -28.42
C HIS A 45 -17.69 26.54 -27.17
N ALA A 46 -18.43 27.61 -27.45
CA ALA A 46 -19.04 28.54 -26.52
C ALA A 46 -20.14 27.90 -25.66
N ALA A 47 -20.24 28.38 -24.42
CA ALA A 47 -21.33 28.07 -23.50
C ALA A 47 -22.64 28.78 -23.90
N PRO A 48 -23.80 28.15 -23.71
CA PRO A 48 -25.03 28.85 -23.37
C PRO A 48 -25.50 28.56 -21.95
N ALA A 49 -26.30 29.50 -21.47
CA ALA A 49 -26.72 29.74 -20.10
C ALA A 49 -27.48 28.60 -19.41
N ALA A 50 -27.32 28.55 -18.10
CA ALA A 50 -28.08 27.71 -17.19
C ALA A 50 -29.54 28.18 -17.06
N THR A 51 -30.47 27.26 -17.34
CA THR A 51 -31.88 27.33 -16.93
C THR A 51 -32.14 26.24 -15.88
N ALA A 52 -32.84 26.62 -14.81
CA ALA A 52 -33.15 25.79 -13.65
C ALA A 52 -34.05 24.56 -13.99
N PRO A 53 -33.98 23.46 -13.22
CA PRO A 53 -34.78 22.27 -13.48
C PRO A 53 -36.22 22.43 -12.97
N SER A 54 -37.19 22.20 -13.87
CA SER A 54 -38.61 22.05 -13.56
C SER A 54 -38.96 20.58 -13.34
N ALA A 55 -39.62 20.32 -12.21
CA ALA A 55 -40.50 19.21 -11.82
C ALA A 55 -40.37 17.82 -12.51
N ALA A 56 -40.10 16.81 -11.67
CA ALA A 56 -40.27 15.39 -11.98
C ALA A 56 -41.75 15.00 -12.17
N PRO A 57 -42.11 14.12 -13.12
CA PRO A 57 -43.40 13.46 -13.12
C PRO A 57 -43.38 12.25 -12.18
N VAL A 58 -44.33 12.25 -11.25
CA VAL A 58 -44.73 11.10 -10.43
C VAL A 58 -45.41 10.07 -11.34
N VAL A 59 -44.92 8.83 -11.34
CA VAL A 59 -45.62 7.69 -11.94
C VAL A 59 -46.47 7.03 -10.86
N THR A 60 -47.79 7.21 -10.96
CA THR A 60 -48.81 6.43 -10.24
C THR A 60 -49.04 5.08 -10.94
N PRO A 61 -49.29 3.98 -10.21
CA PRO A 61 -49.59 2.69 -10.82
C PRO A 61 -51.04 2.67 -11.30
N ILE A 62 -51.25 2.30 -12.56
CA ILE A 62 -52.58 2.09 -13.15
C ILE A 62 -53.13 0.77 -12.62
N ALA A 63 -54.30 0.86 -11.98
CA ALA A 63 -55.13 -0.27 -11.58
C ALA A 63 -55.65 -1.02 -12.83
N ALA A 64 -55.50 -2.34 -12.83
CA ALA A 64 -56.10 -3.22 -13.81
C ALA A 64 -57.61 -3.34 -13.53
N ASP A 65 -58.41 -2.93 -14.52
CA ASP A 65 -59.86 -3.06 -14.54
C ASP A 65 -60.26 -4.52 -14.81
N GLN A 66 -61.34 -4.96 -14.18
CA GLN A 66 -61.84 -6.33 -14.21
C GLN A 66 -62.91 -6.55 -15.30
N ALA A 67 -62.91 -7.79 -15.82
CA ALA A 67 -64.07 -8.58 -16.29
C ALA A 67 -64.55 -8.38 -17.76
N PRO A 68 -65.27 -9.38 -18.37
CA PRO A 68 -65.84 -10.58 -17.76
C PRO A 68 -65.55 -11.94 -18.43
N ALA A 69 -65.83 -12.97 -17.64
CA ALA A 69 -65.81 -14.39 -17.94
C ALA A 69 -66.79 -14.81 -19.06
N GLN A 70 -66.37 -15.80 -19.85
CA GLN A 70 -67.27 -16.69 -20.57
C GLN A 70 -66.84 -18.15 -20.32
N ASN A 71 -67.81 -18.91 -19.81
CA ASN A 71 -67.75 -20.35 -19.58
C ASN A 71 -67.73 -21.12 -20.91
N ALA A 72 -66.91 -22.16 -20.97
CA ALA A 72 -67.24 -23.39 -21.70
C ALA A 72 -66.64 -24.58 -20.93
N ALA A 73 -67.53 -25.39 -20.37
CA ALA A 73 -67.22 -26.64 -19.71
C ALA A 73 -67.29 -27.80 -20.73
N GLY A 74 -66.44 -28.81 -20.52
CA GLY A 74 -66.70 -30.19 -20.97
C GLY A 74 -65.60 -30.82 -21.82
N ALA A 75 -64.78 -31.67 -21.21
CA ALA A 75 -64.69 -33.11 -21.50
C ALA A 75 -63.37 -33.69 -20.96
N GLU A 76 -63.50 -34.74 -20.15
CA GLU A 76 -62.44 -35.54 -19.55
C GLU A 76 -61.72 -36.42 -20.59
N GLY A 77 -60.47 -36.77 -20.28
CA GLY A 77 -59.88 -38.08 -20.61
C GLY A 77 -59.00 -38.17 -21.86
N SER A 78 -57.67 -38.12 -21.65
CA SER A 78 -56.72 -39.09 -22.23
C SER A 78 -55.35 -38.95 -21.61
N GLU A 79 -54.95 -39.97 -20.85
CA GLU A 79 -53.56 -40.33 -20.59
C GLU A 79 -52.93 -40.91 -21.87
N ALA A 80 -51.73 -40.41 -22.22
CA ALA A 80 -50.72 -40.89 -23.19
C ALA A 80 -50.13 -39.64 -23.88
N ASP A 81 -48.84 -39.30 -23.84
CA ASP A 81 -47.62 -40.04 -23.62
C ASP A 81 -46.66 -39.23 -22.75
N ALA A 82 -46.00 -39.89 -21.80
CA ALA A 82 -44.76 -39.39 -21.22
C ALA A 82 -43.65 -39.53 -22.28
N GLN A 83 -43.58 -38.56 -23.19
CA GLN A 83 -42.36 -38.31 -23.95
C GLN A 83 -41.26 -38.04 -22.90
N PRO A 84 -40.10 -38.73 -22.95
CA PRO A 84 -38.96 -38.25 -22.19
C PRO A 84 -38.78 -36.79 -22.60
N ALA A 85 -38.68 -35.91 -21.62
CA ALA A 85 -38.08 -34.62 -21.85
C ALA A 85 -36.67 -34.93 -22.37
N GLU A 86 -36.54 -35.05 -23.70
CA GLU A 86 -35.33 -34.67 -24.38
C GLU A 86 -35.07 -33.27 -23.87
N ALA A 87 -34.18 -33.21 -22.88
CA ALA A 87 -33.43 -32.05 -22.51
C ALA A 87 -32.82 -31.59 -23.82
N ASN A 88 -33.60 -30.79 -24.54
CA ASN A 88 -33.26 -30.29 -25.84
C ASN A 88 -32.03 -29.45 -25.56
N SER A 89 -30.91 -30.06 -25.89
CA SER A 89 -29.61 -29.49 -26.13
C SER A 89 -29.78 -28.38 -27.16
N LEU A 90 -30.35 -27.26 -26.73
CA LEU A 90 -30.15 -25.96 -27.35
C LEU A 90 -28.65 -25.74 -27.29
N GLY A 91 -28.01 -26.08 -28.41
CA GLY A 91 -26.58 -26.34 -28.53
C GLY A 91 -25.73 -25.09 -28.45
N MET A 92 -25.78 -24.41 -27.30
CA MET A 92 -24.72 -23.57 -26.77
C MET A 92 -24.74 -23.73 -25.24
N SER A 93 -24.26 -24.88 -24.76
CA SER A 93 -23.77 -24.99 -23.39
C SER A 93 -22.51 -24.13 -23.29
N HIS A 94 -22.67 -22.81 -23.20
CA HIS A 94 -21.58 -21.94 -22.79
C HIS A 94 -21.19 -22.38 -21.38
N ASP A 95 -19.98 -22.91 -21.25
CA ASP A 95 -19.44 -23.26 -19.94
C ASP A 95 -19.21 -21.95 -19.17
N LEU A 96 -20.18 -21.61 -18.31
CA LEU A 96 -20.14 -20.46 -17.41
C LEU A 96 -19.19 -20.70 -16.22
N SER A 97 -18.33 -21.72 -16.28
CA SER A 97 -17.21 -21.84 -15.36
C SER A 97 -16.30 -20.61 -15.49
N PRO A 98 -15.66 -20.14 -14.40
CA PRO A 98 -14.71 -19.02 -14.47
C PRO A 98 -13.59 -19.25 -15.49
N TRP A 99 -13.23 -20.51 -15.73
CA TRP A 99 -12.23 -20.91 -16.73
C TRP A 99 -12.76 -20.80 -18.16
N GLY A 100 -14.00 -21.23 -18.41
CA GLY A 100 -14.68 -21.06 -19.70
C GLY A 100 -14.86 -19.59 -20.04
N MET A 101 -15.29 -18.78 -19.07
CA MET A 101 -15.42 -17.33 -19.21
C MET A 101 -14.07 -16.65 -19.52
N TYR A 102 -12.99 -17.05 -18.83
CA TYR A 102 -11.67 -16.49 -19.14
C TYR A 102 -11.21 -16.84 -20.57
N GLN A 103 -11.48 -18.05 -21.07
CA GLN A 103 -11.07 -18.43 -22.43
C GLN A 103 -11.81 -17.63 -23.51
N ASN A 104 -13.08 -17.34 -23.30
CA ASN A 104 -13.93 -16.61 -24.25
C ASN A 104 -13.78 -15.09 -24.16
N ALA A 105 -13.17 -14.58 -23.08
CA ALA A 105 -12.95 -13.16 -22.89
C ALA A 105 -12.08 -12.48 -23.96
N ASP A 106 -12.40 -11.20 -24.21
CA ASP A 106 -11.60 -10.31 -25.04
C ASP A 106 -10.17 -10.16 -24.48
N ILE A 107 -9.21 -9.89 -25.37
CA ILE A 107 -7.79 -9.79 -24.99
C ILE A 107 -7.54 -8.71 -23.93
N VAL A 108 -8.27 -7.59 -23.97
CA VAL A 108 -8.14 -6.52 -22.98
C VAL A 108 -8.67 -6.97 -21.62
N VAL A 109 -9.82 -7.65 -21.59
CA VAL A 109 -10.39 -8.18 -20.33
C VAL A 109 -9.47 -9.24 -19.73
N LYS A 110 -8.88 -10.11 -20.56
CA LYS A 110 -7.86 -11.09 -20.12
C LYS A 110 -6.67 -10.40 -19.45
N LEU A 111 -6.14 -9.33 -20.05
CA LEU A 111 -5.03 -8.54 -19.48
C LEU A 111 -5.42 -7.90 -18.14
N VAL A 112 -6.62 -7.35 -18.03
CA VAL A 112 -7.15 -6.81 -16.77
C VAL A 112 -7.20 -7.89 -15.69
N MET A 113 -7.78 -9.05 -15.99
CA MET A 113 -7.89 -10.16 -15.03
C MET A 113 -6.51 -10.68 -14.58
N ILE A 114 -5.58 -10.88 -15.51
CA ILE A 114 -4.20 -11.30 -15.20
C ILE A 114 -3.48 -10.25 -14.35
N GLY A 115 -3.60 -8.97 -14.71
CA GLY A 115 -2.99 -7.87 -13.96
C GLY A 115 -3.49 -7.80 -12.51
N LEU A 116 -4.81 -7.95 -12.31
CA LEU A 116 -5.43 -8.01 -10.98
C LEU A 116 -4.99 -9.25 -10.19
N ALA A 117 -4.84 -10.41 -10.84
CA ALA A 117 -4.32 -11.61 -10.20
C ALA A 117 -2.87 -11.43 -9.72
N ILE A 118 -2.01 -10.83 -10.54
CA ILE A 118 -0.62 -10.50 -10.17
C ILE A 118 -0.59 -9.51 -9.00
N ALA A 119 -1.44 -8.47 -9.03
CA ALA A 119 -1.54 -7.49 -7.94
C ALA A 119 -1.95 -8.16 -6.61
N SER A 120 -2.86 -9.14 -6.66
CA SER A 120 -3.23 -9.95 -5.49
C SER A 120 -2.04 -10.74 -4.95
N ILE A 121 -1.27 -11.43 -5.81
CA ILE A 121 -0.07 -12.18 -5.40
C ILE A 121 0.98 -11.26 -4.76
N ILE A 122 1.20 -10.07 -5.34
CA ILE A 122 2.12 -9.06 -4.78
C ILE A 122 1.65 -8.64 -3.37
N THR A 123 0.35 -8.41 -3.19
CA THR A 123 -0.24 -8.04 -1.91
C THR A 123 0.06 -9.07 -0.81
N TRP A 124 -0.19 -10.35 -1.09
CA TRP A 124 0.09 -11.44 -0.16
C TRP A 124 1.59 -11.62 0.11
N THR A 125 2.44 -11.47 -0.91
CA THR A 125 3.90 -11.55 -0.77
C THR A 125 4.41 -10.46 0.17
N ILE A 126 3.96 -9.21 -0.03
CA ILE A 126 4.36 -8.09 0.83
C ILE A 126 3.82 -8.28 2.24
N TRP A 127 2.59 -8.76 2.41
CA TRP A 127 2.03 -9.05 3.74
C TRP A 127 2.93 -9.99 4.56
N ILE A 128 3.36 -11.11 3.97
CA ILE A 128 4.21 -12.08 4.65
C ILE A 128 5.60 -11.48 4.92
N ALA A 129 6.24 -10.91 3.90
CA ALA A 129 7.60 -10.37 4.02
C ALA A 129 7.68 -9.22 5.04
N LYS A 130 6.79 -8.23 4.93
CA LYS A 130 6.75 -7.10 5.86
C LYS A 130 6.23 -7.49 7.23
N GLY A 131 5.35 -8.49 7.32
CA GLY A 131 4.89 -9.05 8.58
C GLY A 131 6.05 -9.58 9.42
N PHE A 132 6.92 -10.40 8.84
CA PHE A 132 8.10 -10.92 9.54
C PHE A 132 9.14 -9.84 9.86
N GLU A 133 9.41 -8.92 8.92
CA GLU A 133 10.35 -7.81 9.12
C GLU A 133 9.92 -6.94 10.32
N LEU A 134 8.65 -6.52 10.35
CA LEU A 134 8.12 -5.63 11.39
C LEU A 134 8.01 -6.33 12.74
N LEU A 135 7.58 -7.61 12.76
CA LEU A 135 7.48 -8.38 13.99
C LEU A 135 8.86 -8.61 14.62
N GLY A 136 9.86 -8.97 13.80
CA GLY A 136 11.24 -9.12 14.23
C GLY A 136 11.82 -7.82 14.78
N ALA A 137 11.64 -6.71 14.05
CA ALA A 137 12.09 -5.38 14.48
C ALA A 137 11.45 -4.95 15.80
N LYS A 138 10.13 -5.11 15.95
CA LYS A 138 9.39 -4.75 17.17
C LYS A 138 9.81 -5.59 18.38
N ARG A 139 10.02 -6.90 18.18
CA ARG A 139 10.46 -7.80 19.26
C ARG A 139 11.87 -7.47 19.72
N ARG A 140 12.79 -7.20 18.79
CA ARG A 140 14.16 -6.76 19.09
C ARG A 140 14.17 -5.42 19.82
N LEU A 141 13.44 -4.44 19.30
CA LEU A 141 13.36 -3.09 19.88
C LEU A 141 12.86 -3.11 21.33
N ARG A 142 11.86 -3.95 21.63
CA ARG A 142 11.35 -4.09 23.01
C ARG A 142 12.44 -4.54 23.99
N GLY A 143 13.29 -5.49 23.58
CA GLY A 143 14.42 -5.94 24.40
C GLY A 143 15.49 -4.87 24.55
N GLU A 144 15.79 -4.14 23.47
CA GLU A 144 16.75 -3.03 23.47
C GLU A 144 16.30 -1.89 24.41
N ILE A 145 15.03 -1.49 24.36
CA ILE A 145 14.47 -0.48 25.28
C ILE A 145 14.56 -0.93 26.73
N ALA A 146 14.28 -2.21 27.02
CA ALA A 146 14.35 -2.73 28.38
C ALA A 146 15.78 -2.68 28.94
N ASN A 147 16.80 -2.84 28.09
CA ASN A 147 18.20 -2.70 28.50
C ASN A 147 18.60 -1.23 28.64
N LEU A 148 18.21 -0.36 27.71
CA LEU A 148 18.50 1.09 27.80
C LEU A 148 17.89 1.73 29.05
N LYS A 149 16.70 1.30 29.48
CA LYS A 149 16.06 1.80 30.71
C LYS A 149 16.80 1.44 32.00
N LYS A 150 17.65 0.41 31.98
CA LYS A 150 18.45 0.01 33.15
C LYS A 150 19.72 0.84 33.29
N ALA A 151 20.23 1.38 32.17
CA ALA A 151 21.44 2.17 32.17
C ALA A 151 21.22 3.51 32.91
N ILE A 152 22.18 3.88 33.76
CA ILE A 152 22.15 5.13 34.53
C ILE A 152 22.95 6.23 33.84
N THR A 153 23.97 5.84 33.07
CA THR A 153 24.88 6.73 32.32
C THR A 153 24.92 6.36 30.84
N LEU A 154 25.32 7.29 29.97
CA LEU A 154 25.45 7.03 28.54
C LEU A 154 26.53 5.98 28.23
N LYS A 155 27.58 5.91 29.06
CA LYS A 155 28.65 4.90 28.93
C LYS A 155 28.15 3.48 29.26
N GLU A 156 27.26 3.34 30.23
CA GLU A 156 26.62 2.04 30.53
C GLU A 156 25.63 1.65 29.43
N ALA A 157 24.90 2.63 28.88
CA ALA A 157 24.04 2.42 27.72
C ALA A 157 24.84 1.92 26.50
N SER A 158 26.05 2.43 26.26
CA SER A 158 26.89 1.96 25.15
C SER A 158 27.43 0.55 25.35
N ALA A 159 27.80 0.20 26.59
CA ALA A 159 28.22 -1.16 26.92
C ALA A 159 27.09 -2.19 26.74
N SER A 160 25.86 -1.83 27.13
CA SER A 160 24.68 -2.70 26.96
C SER A 160 24.16 -2.74 25.51
N ALA A 161 24.50 -1.74 24.69
CA ALA A 161 24.17 -1.65 23.27
C ALA A 161 25.31 -2.13 22.34
N ALA A 162 26.20 -3.02 22.80
CA ALA A 162 27.41 -3.40 22.06
C ALA A 162 27.18 -4.11 20.71
N LYS A 163 25.96 -4.59 20.43
CA LYS A 163 25.67 -5.29 19.17
C LYS A 163 25.48 -4.29 18.03
N GLU A 164 26.43 -4.30 17.09
CA GLU A 164 26.37 -3.48 15.87
C GLU A 164 25.07 -3.72 15.07
N GLY A 165 24.57 -2.64 14.46
CA GLY A 165 23.31 -2.65 13.71
C GLY A 165 22.04 -2.83 14.55
N THR A 166 22.10 -2.72 15.89
CA THR A 166 20.91 -2.49 16.74
C THR A 166 20.49 -1.03 16.69
N LEU A 167 19.21 -0.73 16.97
CA LEU A 167 18.77 0.66 17.06
C LEU A 167 19.40 1.33 18.29
N ALA A 168 19.46 0.63 19.42
CA ALA A 168 20.12 1.14 20.62
C ALA A 168 21.57 1.52 20.35
N ASN A 169 22.34 0.69 19.63
CA ASN A 169 23.71 1.01 19.26
C ASN A 169 23.78 2.29 18.42
N LEU A 170 22.92 2.42 17.40
CA LEU A 170 22.90 3.61 16.54
C LEU A 170 22.58 4.88 17.33
N LEU A 171 21.54 4.85 18.16
CA LEU A 171 21.14 6.01 18.98
C LEU A 171 22.24 6.42 19.97
N VAL A 172 22.81 5.45 20.69
CA VAL A 172 23.85 5.74 21.70
C VAL A 172 25.15 6.17 21.04
N HIS A 173 25.55 5.55 19.94
CA HIS A 173 26.77 5.91 19.22
C HIS A 173 26.67 7.29 18.58
N ASP A 174 25.54 7.64 17.95
CA ASP A 174 25.33 8.99 17.41
C ASP A 174 25.39 10.07 18.51
N ALA A 175 24.82 9.78 19.69
CA ALA A 175 24.89 10.68 20.84
C ALA A 175 26.34 10.83 21.36
N LEU A 176 27.06 9.72 21.52
CA LEU A 176 28.47 9.74 21.95
C LEU A 176 29.37 10.44 20.94
N GLU A 177 29.13 10.24 19.65
CA GLU A 177 29.88 10.91 18.58
C GLU A 177 29.70 12.43 18.65
N GLU A 178 28.45 12.91 18.80
CA GLU A 178 28.20 14.34 18.94
C GLU A 178 28.79 14.92 20.24
N MET A 179 28.73 14.19 21.36
CA MET A 179 29.41 14.58 22.59
C MET A 179 30.93 14.67 22.41
N ARG A 180 31.53 13.75 21.64
CA ARG A 180 32.96 13.76 21.32
C ARG A 180 33.34 14.93 20.42
N LEU A 181 32.53 15.21 19.40
CA LEU A 181 32.73 16.36 18.49
C LEU A 181 32.59 17.69 19.24
N SER A 182 31.74 17.71 20.27
CA SER A 182 31.48 18.87 21.10
C SER A 182 32.35 18.94 22.37
N ALA A 183 33.39 18.12 22.51
CA ALA A 183 34.18 18.03 23.74
C ALA A 183 34.81 19.36 24.18
N ASN A 184 35.10 20.26 23.24
CA ASN A 184 35.66 21.60 23.50
C ASN A 184 34.60 22.71 23.62
N SER A 185 33.31 22.37 23.49
CA SER A 185 32.22 23.33 23.58
C SER A 185 31.84 23.55 25.04
N ARG A 186 31.79 24.82 25.46
CA ARG A 186 31.41 25.20 26.84
C ARG A 186 29.90 25.26 27.05
N GLU A 187 29.14 25.24 25.95
CA GLU A 187 27.69 25.42 25.97
C GLU A 187 26.97 24.07 26.01
N LYS A 188 26.64 23.61 27.22
CA LYS A 188 25.95 22.32 27.45
C LYS A 188 24.61 22.24 26.72
N GLU A 189 23.85 23.34 26.68
CA GLU A 189 22.55 23.40 26.01
C GLU A 189 22.67 23.21 24.50
N GLY A 190 23.67 23.80 23.85
CA GLY A 190 23.92 23.59 22.43
C GLY A 190 24.29 22.14 22.10
N ILE A 191 24.97 21.42 23.00
CA ILE A 191 25.23 19.97 22.83
C ILE A 191 23.92 19.18 22.91
N LYS A 192 23.06 19.47 23.90
CA LYS A 192 21.75 18.81 24.05
C LYS A 192 20.89 19.01 22.80
N GLU A 193 20.84 20.22 22.25
CA GLU A 193 20.09 20.54 21.03
C GLU A 193 20.60 19.75 19.81
N ARG A 194 21.92 19.73 19.58
CA ARG A 194 22.52 18.98 18.45
C ARG A 194 22.27 17.48 18.57
N VAL A 195 22.40 16.92 19.78
CA VAL A 195 22.08 15.51 20.03
C VAL A 195 20.59 15.26 19.76
N SER A 196 19.69 16.08 20.31
CA SER A 196 18.25 15.95 20.08
C SER A 196 17.92 15.93 18.57
N PHE A 197 18.45 16.90 17.83
CA PHE A 197 18.24 17.02 16.38
C PHE A 197 18.75 15.79 15.61
N ARG A 198 19.93 15.26 15.95
CA ARG A 198 20.47 14.03 15.34
C ARG A 198 19.57 12.83 15.60
N LEU A 199 19.15 12.64 16.86
CA LEU A 199 18.32 11.50 17.22
C LEU A 199 16.92 11.59 16.58
N GLU A 200 16.30 12.77 16.53
CA GLU A 200 15.03 13.00 15.82
C GLU A 200 15.14 12.65 14.33
N ARG A 201 16.22 13.05 13.67
CA ARG A 201 16.49 12.70 12.26
C ARG A 201 16.64 11.19 12.08
N LEU A 202 17.30 10.50 13.02
CA LEU A 202 17.47 9.05 13.01
C LEU A 202 16.12 8.33 13.23
N VAL A 203 15.29 8.79 14.17
CA VAL A 203 13.91 8.29 14.38
C VAL A 203 13.08 8.43 13.11
N ALA A 204 13.15 9.59 12.45
CA ALA A 204 12.44 9.84 11.20
C ALA A 204 12.95 8.92 10.06
N ALA A 205 14.26 8.70 9.97
CA ALA A 205 14.85 7.79 8.99
C ALA A 205 14.40 6.32 9.22
N CYS A 206 14.38 5.87 10.46
CA CYS A 206 13.89 4.52 10.82
C CYS A 206 12.42 4.32 10.42
N GLY A 207 11.58 5.33 10.69
CA GLY A 207 10.17 5.30 10.28
C GLY A 207 10.00 5.21 8.76
N ARG A 208 10.71 6.06 8.00
CA ARG A 208 10.67 6.02 6.52
C ARG A 208 11.16 4.68 5.96
N ASN A 209 12.25 4.14 6.51
CA ASN A 209 12.80 2.86 6.04
C ASN A 209 11.82 1.71 6.28
N MET A 210 11.13 1.69 7.43
CA MET A 210 10.12 0.67 7.73
C MET A 210 8.87 0.79 6.84
N SER A 211 8.46 2.02 6.50
CA SER A 211 7.35 2.28 5.56
C SER A 211 7.69 1.96 4.10
N SER A 212 8.95 1.73 3.76
CA SER A 212 9.34 1.41 2.39
C SER A 212 8.66 0.13 1.89
N GLY A 213 8.06 0.20 0.70
CA GLY A 213 7.37 -0.92 0.06
C GLY A 213 5.90 -1.09 0.44
N THR A 214 5.40 -0.52 1.54
CA THR A 214 3.96 -0.59 1.86
C THR A 214 3.13 0.32 0.95
N GLY A 215 3.74 1.33 0.32
CA GLY A 215 3.06 2.21 -0.64
C GLY A 215 2.47 1.47 -1.83
N VAL A 216 3.04 0.33 -2.23
CA VAL A 216 2.49 -0.51 -3.31
C VAL A 216 1.10 -1.02 -2.96
N LEU A 217 0.84 -1.36 -1.70
CA LEU A 217 -0.48 -1.82 -1.24
C LEU A 217 -1.50 -0.69 -1.26
N ALA A 218 -1.08 0.53 -0.91
CA ALA A 218 -1.94 1.71 -1.02
C ALA A 218 -2.33 1.95 -2.48
N THR A 219 -1.38 1.87 -3.40
CA THR A 219 -1.65 1.99 -4.83
C THR A 219 -2.61 0.91 -5.31
N ILE A 220 -2.30 -0.38 -5.08
CA ILE A 220 -3.16 -1.50 -5.51
C ILE A 220 -4.56 -1.36 -4.91
N GLY A 221 -4.66 -1.08 -3.61
CA GLY A 221 -5.93 -0.91 -2.93
C GLY A 221 -6.78 0.24 -3.48
N SER A 222 -6.14 1.32 -3.93
CA SER A 222 -6.83 2.48 -4.52
C SER A 222 -7.17 2.31 -6.00
N THR A 223 -6.34 1.60 -6.79
CA THR A 223 -6.49 1.53 -8.25
C THR A 223 -7.16 0.25 -8.75
N ALA A 224 -7.03 -0.88 -8.05
CA ALA A 224 -7.59 -2.17 -8.48
C ALA A 224 -9.11 -2.15 -8.73
N PRO A 225 -9.96 -1.45 -7.95
CA PRO A 225 -11.39 -1.35 -8.26
C PRO A 225 -11.66 -0.66 -9.58
N PHE A 226 -10.90 0.39 -9.90
CA PHE A 226 -11.04 1.13 -11.16
C PHE A 226 -10.52 0.35 -12.36
N VAL A 227 -9.46 -0.46 -12.17
CA VAL A 227 -8.98 -1.39 -13.19
C VAL A 227 -10.03 -2.47 -13.48
N GLY A 228 -10.71 -2.99 -12.46
CA GLY A 228 -11.85 -3.89 -12.63
C GLY A 228 -13.04 -3.23 -13.35
N LEU A 229 -13.39 -2.01 -12.94
CA LEU A 229 -14.44 -1.21 -13.59
C LEU A 229 -14.14 -0.96 -15.07
N PHE A 230 -12.89 -0.65 -15.41
CA PHE A 230 -12.46 -0.53 -16.80
C PHE A 230 -12.72 -1.83 -17.58
N GLY A 231 -12.38 -2.99 -17.00
CA GLY A 231 -12.71 -4.30 -17.56
C GLY A 231 -14.21 -4.49 -17.84
N THR A 232 -15.08 -4.07 -16.91
CA THR A 232 -16.54 -4.13 -17.15
C THR A 232 -16.99 -3.24 -18.30
N VAL A 233 -16.53 -1.98 -18.34
CA VAL A 233 -16.93 -1.02 -19.37
C VAL A 233 -16.51 -1.54 -20.74
N TRP A 234 -15.29 -2.06 -20.85
CA TRP A 234 -14.78 -2.64 -22.09
C TRP A 234 -15.58 -3.87 -22.55
N GLY A 235 -15.84 -4.82 -21.65
CA GLY A 235 -16.58 -6.04 -22.00
C GLY A 235 -18.04 -5.77 -22.39
N ILE A 236 -18.70 -4.83 -21.70
CA ILE A 236 -20.06 -4.40 -22.05
C ILE A 236 -20.06 -3.71 -23.42
N MET A 237 -19.10 -2.82 -23.69
CA MET A 237 -18.94 -2.18 -25.00
C MET A 237 -18.78 -3.21 -26.12
N ASN A 238 -17.91 -4.20 -25.95
CA ASN A 238 -17.71 -5.26 -26.94
C ASN A 238 -18.96 -6.13 -27.14
N SER A 239 -19.73 -6.36 -26.08
CA SER A 239 -21.01 -7.07 -26.17
C SER A 239 -22.03 -6.30 -27.02
N PHE A 240 -22.14 -4.98 -26.84
CA PHE A 240 -23.00 -4.13 -27.68
C PHE A 240 -22.54 -4.05 -29.14
N ILE A 241 -21.22 -4.03 -29.39
CA ILE A 241 -20.68 -4.11 -30.76
C ILE A 241 -21.09 -5.44 -31.42
N GLY A 242 -21.11 -6.54 -30.67
CA GLY A 242 -21.59 -7.85 -31.13
C GLY A 242 -23.06 -7.84 -31.57
N ILE A 243 -23.94 -7.21 -30.79
CA ILE A 243 -25.36 -7.01 -31.15
C ILE A 243 -25.47 -6.22 -32.46
N ALA A 244 -24.75 -5.10 -32.58
CA ALA A 244 -24.80 -4.24 -33.75
C ALA A 244 -24.36 -4.95 -35.04
N LYS A 245 -23.34 -5.81 -34.95
CA LYS A 245 -22.83 -6.60 -36.09
C LYS A 245 -23.76 -7.75 -36.48
N THR A 246 -24.34 -8.44 -35.49
CA THR A 246 -25.21 -9.59 -35.75
C THR A 246 -26.63 -9.19 -36.13
N GLN A 247 -27.04 -7.95 -35.85
CA GLN A 247 -28.40 -7.44 -36.06
C GLN A 247 -29.47 -8.29 -35.35
N THR A 248 -29.08 -9.05 -34.32
CA THR A 248 -30.01 -9.86 -33.52
C THR A 248 -30.07 -9.31 -32.10
N THR A 249 -31.27 -9.27 -31.52
CA THR A 249 -31.48 -8.89 -30.10
C THR A 249 -31.43 -10.12 -29.17
N ASN A 250 -30.89 -11.24 -29.65
CA ASN A 250 -30.86 -12.47 -28.88
C ASN A 250 -29.89 -12.33 -27.70
N LEU A 251 -30.45 -12.31 -26.48
CA LEU A 251 -29.70 -12.15 -25.23
C LEU A 251 -28.68 -13.27 -24.99
N ALA A 252 -28.89 -14.46 -25.57
CA ALA A 252 -27.96 -15.58 -25.42
C ALA A 252 -26.58 -15.29 -26.01
N VAL A 253 -26.50 -14.41 -27.02
CA VAL A 253 -25.23 -14.06 -27.70
C VAL A 253 -24.36 -13.11 -26.86
N VAL A 254 -24.98 -12.29 -26.00
CA VAL A 254 -24.28 -11.29 -25.19
C VAL A 254 -24.11 -11.65 -23.73
N ALA A 255 -24.93 -12.57 -23.22
CA ALA A 255 -24.86 -12.99 -21.82
C ALA A 255 -23.44 -13.42 -21.37
N PRO A 256 -22.64 -14.15 -22.18
CA PRO A 256 -21.27 -14.51 -21.80
C PRO A 256 -20.35 -13.29 -21.62
N GLY A 257 -20.36 -12.34 -22.56
CA GLY A 257 -19.48 -11.16 -22.52
C GLY A 257 -19.81 -10.21 -21.36
N ILE A 258 -21.09 -10.10 -21.00
CA ILE A 258 -21.53 -9.33 -19.82
C ILE A 258 -21.08 -10.04 -18.53
N ALA A 259 -21.21 -11.37 -18.46
CA ALA A 259 -20.78 -12.13 -17.30
C ALA A 259 -19.25 -12.00 -17.09
N GLU A 260 -18.45 -12.08 -18.14
CA GLU A 260 -16.99 -11.89 -18.12
C GLU A 260 -16.59 -10.49 -17.66
N ALA A 261 -17.29 -9.47 -18.17
CA ALA A 261 -17.14 -8.10 -17.71
C ALA A 261 -17.34 -8.02 -16.19
N LEU A 262 -18.46 -8.52 -15.67
CA LEU A 262 -18.78 -8.46 -14.24
C LEU A 262 -17.74 -9.21 -13.37
N LEU A 263 -17.19 -10.31 -13.89
CA LEU A 263 -16.11 -11.04 -13.23
C LEU A 263 -14.85 -10.18 -13.07
N ALA A 264 -14.50 -9.34 -14.04
CA ALA A 264 -13.35 -8.44 -13.96
C ALA A 264 -13.47 -7.45 -12.79
N THR A 265 -14.66 -6.87 -12.58
CA THR A 265 -14.92 -5.98 -11.43
C THR A 265 -14.89 -6.73 -10.11
N ALA A 266 -15.45 -7.94 -10.05
CA ALA A 266 -15.38 -8.78 -8.86
C ALA A 266 -13.91 -9.07 -8.46
N LEU A 267 -13.06 -9.41 -9.43
CA LEU A 267 -11.62 -9.60 -9.21
C LEU A 267 -10.92 -8.31 -8.77
N GLY A 268 -11.34 -7.15 -9.28
CA GLY A 268 -10.85 -5.84 -8.85
C GLY A 268 -11.05 -5.62 -7.36
N LEU A 269 -12.25 -5.93 -6.85
CA LEU A 269 -12.58 -5.83 -5.43
C LEU A 269 -11.82 -6.87 -4.58
N VAL A 270 -11.73 -8.12 -5.07
CA VAL A 270 -10.98 -9.19 -4.38
C VAL A 270 -9.50 -8.84 -4.24
N ALA A 271 -8.89 -8.15 -5.22
CA ALA A 271 -7.53 -7.66 -5.12
C ALA A 271 -7.41 -6.43 -4.20
N ALA A 272 -8.37 -5.50 -4.27
CA ALA A 272 -8.31 -4.23 -3.55
C ALA A 272 -8.51 -4.37 -2.03
N ILE A 273 -9.52 -5.15 -1.61
CA ILE A 273 -9.94 -5.21 -0.19
C ILE A 273 -8.79 -5.70 0.71
N PRO A 274 -8.11 -6.84 0.42
CA PRO A 274 -6.98 -7.28 1.23
C PRO A 274 -5.84 -6.25 1.24
N ALA A 275 -5.54 -5.63 0.09
CA ALA A 275 -4.47 -4.64 -0.03
C ALA A 275 -4.69 -3.45 0.91
N VAL A 276 -5.91 -2.91 0.95
CA VAL A 276 -6.28 -1.79 1.84
C VAL A 276 -6.20 -2.21 3.32
N VAL A 277 -6.74 -3.38 3.67
CA VAL A 277 -6.72 -3.88 5.06
C VAL A 277 -5.28 -4.06 5.55
N ILE A 278 -4.45 -4.74 4.75
CA ILE A 278 -3.05 -5.00 5.09
C ILE A 278 -2.27 -3.68 5.18
N TYR A 279 -2.48 -2.75 4.25
CA TYR A 279 -1.85 -1.43 4.29
C TYR A 279 -2.17 -0.71 5.59
N ASN A 280 -3.44 -0.67 6.01
CA ASN A 280 -3.87 0.00 7.23
C ASN A 280 -3.27 -0.65 8.50
N VAL A 281 -3.20 -1.98 8.54
CA VAL A 281 -2.54 -2.71 9.63
C VAL A 281 -1.07 -2.35 9.72
N PHE A 282 -0.36 -2.29 8.59
CA PHE A 282 1.05 -1.88 8.58
C PHE A 282 1.22 -0.40 8.93
N ALA A 283 0.41 0.51 8.39
CA ALA A 283 0.48 1.93 8.72
C ALA A 283 0.37 2.16 10.23
N ARG A 284 -0.60 1.50 10.89
CA ARG A 284 -0.78 1.56 12.35
C ARG A 284 0.39 0.93 13.10
N SER A 285 0.85 -0.24 12.65
CA SER A 285 1.93 -0.97 13.32
C SER A 285 3.28 -0.26 13.20
N ILE A 286 3.55 0.38 12.07
CA ILE A 286 4.75 1.19 11.82
C ILE A 286 4.70 2.49 12.63
N ALA A 287 3.54 3.14 12.75
CA ALA A 287 3.38 4.29 13.63
C ALA A 287 3.69 3.90 15.09
N GLY A 288 3.20 2.75 15.56
CA GLY A 288 3.52 2.21 16.88
C GLY A 288 5.01 1.86 17.04
N TYR A 289 5.65 1.31 16.00
CA TYR A 289 7.09 1.09 15.99
C TYR A 289 7.87 2.41 16.09
N LYS A 290 7.52 3.42 15.30
CA LYS A 290 8.13 4.75 15.34
C LYS A 290 8.01 5.39 16.74
N ALA A 291 6.86 5.25 17.39
CA ALA A 291 6.68 5.72 18.76
C ALA A 291 7.67 5.05 19.73
N GLN A 292 7.84 3.73 19.65
CA GLN A 292 8.83 3.01 20.48
C GLN A 292 10.28 3.43 20.19
N VAL A 293 10.61 3.69 18.93
CA VAL A 293 11.93 4.23 18.53
C VAL A 293 12.13 5.63 19.14
N SER A 294 11.09 6.46 19.16
CA SER A 294 11.11 7.78 19.80
C SER A 294 11.30 7.67 21.31
N ASP A 295 10.66 6.71 21.98
CA ASP A 295 10.85 6.48 23.42
C ASP A 295 12.31 6.09 23.73
N ALA A 296 12.91 5.24 22.90
CA ALA A 296 14.33 4.86 23.03
C ALA A 296 15.26 6.08 22.84
N SER A 297 14.97 6.91 21.84
CA SER A 297 15.68 8.16 21.59
C SER A 297 15.59 9.12 22.79
N ALA A 298 14.40 9.30 23.35
CA ALA A 298 14.18 10.14 24.53
C ALA A 298 14.97 9.62 25.74
N GLN A 299 15.03 8.30 25.95
CA GLN A 299 15.84 7.70 27.01
C GLN A 299 17.33 8.04 26.84
N VAL A 300 17.87 7.97 25.61
CA VAL A 300 19.26 8.35 25.33
C VAL A 300 19.49 9.84 25.58
N LEU A 301 18.57 10.71 25.16
CA LEU A 301 18.67 12.15 25.40
C LEU A 301 18.65 12.50 26.90
N LEU A 302 17.86 11.77 27.71
CA LEU A 302 17.86 11.92 29.17
C LEU A 302 19.21 11.52 29.80
N LEU A 303 19.85 10.45 29.30
CA LEU A 303 21.18 10.05 29.74
C LEU A 303 22.23 11.12 29.39
N VAL A 304 22.18 11.64 28.16
CA VAL A 304 23.06 12.73 27.71
C VAL A 304 22.88 13.96 28.58
N SER A 305 21.63 14.39 28.84
CA SER A 305 21.37 15.57 29.67
C SER A 305 21.95 15.38 31.08
N ARG A 306 21.70 14.22 31.70
CA ARG A 306 22.19 13.91 33.04
C ARG A 306 23.71 13.88 33.11
N ASP A 307 24.36 13.23 32.14
CA ASP A 307 25.82 13.14 32.08
C ASP A 307 26.45 14.53 31.89
N LEU A 308 25.86 15.40 31.05
CA LEU A 308 26.32 16.78 30.88
C LEU A 308 26.15 17.63 32.14
N ASP A 309 25.05 17.46 32.87
CA ASP A 309 24.78 18.21 34.10
C ASP A 309 25.78 17.82 35.22
N HIS A 310 26.19 16.55 35.27
CA HIS A 310 27.20 16.05 36.21
C HIS A 310 28.65 16.42 35.87
N LEU A 311 28.95 16.92 34.67
CA LEU A 311 30.30 17.43 34.35
C LEU A 311 30.63 18.61 35.27
N PRO A 312 31.69 18.52 36.11
CA PRO A 312 32.10 19.60 37.00
C PRO A 312 32.27 20.89 36.17
N PRO A 313 31.85 22.06 36.67
CA PRO A 313 32.26 23.31 36.06
C PRO A 313 33.79 23.31 36.06
N GLU A 314 34.38 23.31 34.86
CA GLU A 314 35.83 23.41 34.71
C GLU A 314 36.28 24.59 35.56
N ARG A 315 37.16 24.35 36.54
CA ARG A 315 37.63 25.38 37.48
C ARG A 315 37.94 26.62 36.67
N ALA A 316 37.16 27.69 36.89
CA ALA A 316 37.45 28.99 36.33
C ALA A 316 38.94 29.23 36.52
N SER A 317 39.68 29.33 35.40
CA SER A 317 41.10 29.59 35.38
C SER A 317 41.38 30.64 36.43
N GLN A 318 42.09 30.27 37.50
CA GLN A 318 42.47 31.21 38.55
C GLN A 318 43.04 32.45 37.87
N PRO A 319 42.53 33.66 38.14
CA PRO A 319 43.15 34.85 37.60
C PRO A 319 44.59 34.84 38.11
N GLN A 320 45.52 34.65 37.18
CA GLN A 320 46.95 34.66 37.44
C GLN A 320 47.27 36.03 38.04
N MET A 321 47.33 36.11 39.38
CA MET A 321 47.80 37.30 40.08
C MET A 321 49.25 37.49 39.70
N VAL A 322 49.48 38.35 38.69
CA VAL A 322 50.78 38.93 38.42
C VAL A 322 51.17 39.70 39.67
N LYS A 323 52.07 39.11 40.48
CA LYS A 323 52.72 39.82 41.56
C LYS A 323 53.58 40.89 40.91
N VAL A 324 53.10 42.13 40.95
CA VAL A 324 53.92 43.31 40.67
C VAL A 324 55.00 43.34 41.74
N GLY A 325 56.25 43.18 41.31
CA GLY A 325 57.47 43.36 42.09
C GLY A 325 58.42 44.21 41.27
#